data_AF-A0A1I4U2G2-F1
#
_entry.id   AF-A0A1I4U2G2-F1
#
_cell.length_a   1.000
_cell.length_b   1.000
_cell.length_c   1.000
_cell.angle_alpha   90.00
_cell.angle_beta   90.00
_cell.angle_gamma   90.00
#
_symmetry.space_group_name_H-M   'P 1'
#
loop_
_entity.id
_entity.type
_entity.pdbx_description
1 polymer ?
#
loop_
_entity_poly.entity_id
_entity_poly.type
_entity_poly.pdbx_seq_one_letter_code
_entity_poly.pdbx_strand_id
1 'polypeptide(L)'
;MAWLNAVIVSCCGIVAAGVASIAYRNSNNNNHFYYIIFIITMILSFGASQAFILPIINAESSTAITSDEKLLDYSAFTLMKWYDPESYNKIKSEFYQVIKGGQSKEEATAAVHNMISTLVQKHLPHASDEAAIKYAEVKVQELTELMQNGENLCYPFFFSQMGQTLNSTKYISHTTREAGLAALNDIVRTSFVLSQDIPSVEEVSTILEPVIYIELNKYGQDLALIQEPVMNKTDKIKVCEITMNMYKSLLQLPSINGSKVIRYLAAQKSPKL
;
A
#
# COMPACT_ATOMS: atom_id res chain seq x y z
N MET A 1 -4.17 11.85 24.34
CA MET A 1 -3.31 12.26 25.48
C MET A 1 -4.13 12.93 26.59
N ALA A 2 -4.83 14.05 26.35
CA ALA A 2 -5.56 14.78 27.41
C ALA A 2 -6.69 13.96 28.09
N TRP A 3 -7.43 13.16 27.34
CA TRP A 3 -8.53 12.34 27.89
C TRP A 3 -8.04 11.18 28.77
N LEU A 4 -6.86 10.61 28.49
CA LEU A 4 -6.28 9.51 29.27
C LEU A 4 -5.87 9.99 30.67
N ASN A 5 -5.23 11.16 30.74
CA ASN A 5 -4.90 11.79 32.01
C ASN A 5 -6.15 12.12 32.83
N ALA A 6 -7.25 12.53 32.17
CA ALA A 6 -8.52 12.78 32.84
C ALA A 6 -9.12 11.50 33.46
N VAL A 7 -9.03 10.36 32.77
CA VAL A 7 -9.47 9.06 33.29
C VAL A 7 -8.61 8.60 34.47
N ILE A 8 -7.28 8.70 34.36
CA ILE A 8 -6.36 8.31 35.43
C ILE A 8 -6.59 9.14 36.70
N VAL A 9 -6.75 10.46 36.56
CA VAL A 9 -7.03 11.36 37.69
C VAL A 9 -8.37 11.00 38.36
N SER A 10 -9.40 10.70 37.56
CA SER A 10 -10.70 10.27 38.08
C SER A 10 -10.61 8.97 38.91
N CYS A 11 -9.92 7.95 38.38
CA CYS A 11 -9.69 6.69 39.11
C CYS A 11 -8.87 6.88 40.38
N CYS A 12 -7.82 7.71 40.35
CA CYS A 12 -7.00 8.02 41.53
C CYS A 12 -7.83 8.73 42.61
N GLY A 13 -8.75 9.61 42.23
CA GLY A 13 -9.66 10.30 43.16
C GLY A 13 -10.61 9.33 43.87
N ILE A 14 -11.16 8.35 43.15
CA ILE A 14 -12.05 7.31 43.73
C ILE A 14 -11.28 6.45 44.74
N VAL A 15 -10.06 6.01 44.40
CA VAL A 15 -9.22 5.22 45.32
C VAL A 15 -8.83 6.03 46.56
N ALA A 16 -8.41 7.28 46.38
CA ALA A 16 -8.04 8.16 47.49
C ALA A 16 -9.23 8.42 48.44
N ALA A 17 -10.44 8.62 47.90
CA ALA A 17 -11.65 8.82 48.70
C ALA A 17 -12.01 7.56 49.51
N GLY A 18 -11.88 6.37 48.90
CA GLY A 18 -12.11 5.09 49.58
C GLY A 18 -11.14 4.86 50.73
N VAL A 19 -9.83 5.06 50.49
CA VAL A 19 -8.79 4.91 51.52
C VAL A 19 -8.97 5.92 52.65
N ALA A 20 -9.20 7.19 52.33
CA ALA A 20 -9.42 8.23 53.33
C ALA A 20 -10.68 7.95 54.16
N SER A 21 -11.76 7.46 53.55
CA SER A 21 -13.02 7.14 54.24
C SER A 21 -12.89 5.96 55.18
N ILE A 22 -12.10 4.93 54.82
CA ILE A 22 -11.83 3.78 55.68
C ILE A 22 -10.89 4.17 56.84
N ALA A 23 -9.82 4.92 56.54
CA ALA A 23 -8.86 5.36 57.55
C ALA A 23 -9.46 6.36 58.55
N TYR A 24 -10.41 7.19 58.11
CA TYR A 24 -11.04 8.23 58.93
C TYR A 24 -12.34 7.79 59.64
N ARG A 25 -12.78 6.53 59.46
CA ARG A 25 -14.08 6.02 59.97
C ARG A 25 -14.25 6.07 61.49
N ASN A 26 -13.20 6.35 62.27
CA ASN A 26 -13.22 6.32 63.75
C ASN A 26 -12.63 7.59 64.42
N SER A 27 -12.48 8.70 63.69
CA SER A 27 -11.79 9.90 64.19
C SER A 27 -12.77 10.95 64.69
N ASN A 28 -12.71 11.31 65.98
CA ASN A 28 -13.54 12.34 66.58
C ASN A 28 -13.03 13.75 66.20
N ASN A 29 -13.75 14.41 65.30
CA ASN A 29 -13.81 15.86 65.09
C ASN A 29 -12.54 16.59 64.58
N ASN A 30 -11.81 16.04 63.60
CA ASN A 30 -10.83 16.85 62.87
C ASN A 30 -10.75 16.52 61.37
N ASN A 31 -11.64 17.14 60.59
CA ASN A 31 -11.78 16.93 59.16
C ASN A 31 -10.49 17.25 58.37
N HIS A 32 -9.54 17.99 58.94
CA HIS A 32 -8.24 18.25 58.33
C HIS A 32 -7.43 16.97 58.09
N PHE A 33 -7.53 15.96 58.97
CA PHE A 33 -6.81 14.70 58.79
C PHE A 33 -7.31 13.89 57.59
N TYR A 34 -8.62 13.93 57.31
CA TYR A 34 -9.19 13.31 56.11
C TYR A 34 -8.59 13.91 54.84
N TYR A 35 -8.56 15.25 54.74
CA TYR A 35 -8.02 15.94 53.56
C TYR A 35 -6.53 15.67 53.35
N ILE A 36 -5.74 15.59 54.44
CA ILE A 36 -4.32 15.25 54.36
C ILE A 36 -4.13 13.84 53.78
N ILE A 37 -4.85 12.84 54.31
CA ILE A 37 -4.75 11.45 53.86
C ILE A 37 -5.21 11.33 52.40
N PHE A 38 -6.29 12.02 52.02
CA PHE A 38 -6.78 12.04 50.66
C PHE A 38 -5.75 12.60 49.68
N ILE A 39 -5.18 13.78 49.97
CA ILE A 39 -4.19 14.43 49.10
C ILE A 39 -2.93 13.57 48.95
N ILE A 40 -2.41 13.02 50.05
CA ILE A 40 -1.22 12.15 50.02
C ILE A 40 -1.47 10.91 49.16
N THR A 41 -2.61 10.25 49.37
CA THR A 41 -2.97 9.03 48.60
C THR A 41 -3.17 9.33 47.12
N MET A 42 -3.78 10.48 46.80
CA MET A 42 -3.97 10.93 45.42
C MET A 42 -2.63 11.19 44.72
N ILE A 43 -1.71 11.90 45.37
CA ILE A 43 -0.38 12.20 44.80
C ILE A 43 0.43 10.91 44.58
N LEU A 44 0.44 10.01 45.57
CA LEU A 44 1.15 8.73 45.48
C LEU A 44 0.58 7.83 44.38
N SER A 45 -0.75 7.73 44.29
CA SER A 45 -1.43 6.90 43.28
C SER A 45 -1.22 7.45 41.87
N PHE A 46 -1.26 8.78 41.71
CA PHE A 46 -0.96 9.43 40.44
C PHE A 46 0.50 9.19 40.04
N GLY A 47 1.46 9.39 40.95
CA GLY A 47 2.87 9.12 40.70
C GLY A 47 3.15 7.66 40.31
N ALA A 48 2.54 6.70 41.02
CA ALA A 48 2.63 5.28 40.69
C ALA A 48 2.01 4.95 39.32
N SER A 49 0.88 5.58 38.98
CA SER A 49 0.26 5.42 37.66
C SER A 49 1.17 5.91 36.54
N GLN A 50 1.86 7.04 36.73
CA GLN A 50 2.82 7.55 35.76
C GLN A 50 4.05 6.63 35.62
N ALA A 51 4.50 6.00 36.70
CA ALA A 51 5.70 5.17 36.72
C ALA A 51 5.47 3.73 36.23
N PHE A 52 4.27 3.18 36.41
CA PHE A 52 4.00 1.77 36.13
C PHE A 52 2.91 1.55 35.07
N ILE A 53 1.84 2.35 35.07
CA ILE A 53 0.70 2.14 34.15
C ILE A 53 0.96 2.81 32.80
N LEU A 54 1.39 4.07 32.80
CA LEU A 54 1.71 4.78 31.57
C LEU A 54 2.75 4.08 30.70
N PRO A 55 3.89 3.56 31.19
CA PRO A 55 4.84 2.87 30.32
C PRO A 55 4.27 1.60 29.69
N ILE A 56 3.31 0.92 30.31
CA ILE A 56 2.66 -0.26 29.73
C ILE A 56 1.66 0.15 28.63
N ILE A 57 0.80 1.13 28.90
CA ILE A 57 -0.15 1.67 27.90
C ILE A 57 0.60 2.34 26.75
N ASN A 58 1.68 3.05 27.06
CA ASN A 58 2.57 3.65 26.07
C ASN A 58 3.38 2.57 25.34
N ALA A 59 3.83 1.48 25.97
CA ALA A 59 4.50 0.41 25.23
C ALA A 59 3.57 -0.24 24.20
N GLU A 60 2.28 -0.38 24.50
CA GLU A 60 1.28 -0.94 23.58
C GLU A 60 0.85 0.04 22.47
N SER A 61 0.87 1.36 22.75
CA SER A 61 0.50 2.42 21.79
C SER A 61 1.67 3.08 21.04
N SER A 62 2.89 3.02 21.58
CA SER A 62 4.11 3.65 21.01
C SER A 62 4.86 2.74 20.03
N THR A 63 4.62 1.43 20.05
CA THR A 63 5.18 0.51 19.03
C THR A 63 4.41 0.51 17.71
N ALA A 64 3.32 1.28 17.58
CA ALA A 64 2.46 1.21 16.39
C ALA A 64 2.38 2.50 15.55
N ILE A 65 2.82 3.67 16.04
CA ILE A 65 2.44 4.93 15.36
C ILE A 65 3.56 5.98 15.17
N THR A 66 4.54 6.18 16.06
CA THR A 66 5.30 7.46 16.02
C THR A 66 6.74 7.42 15.51
N SER A 67 7.40 6.26 15.46
CA SER A 67 8.72 6.14 14.81
C SER A 67 8.64 5.57 13.40
N ASP A 68 7.49 5.01 13.07
CA ASP A 68 7.20 4.26 11.85
C ASP A 68 6.65 5.12 10.72
N GLU A 69 6.15 6.34 11.00
CA GLU A 69 5.48 7.20 10.02
C GLU A 69 6.38 7.59 8.83
N LYS A 70 7.71 7.47 8.96
CA LYS A 70 8.69 7.77 7.90
C LYS A 70 9.14 6.57 7.05
N LEU A 71 8.71 5.35 7.40
CA LEU A 71 9.17 4.14 6.69
C LEU A 71 8.44 3.95 5.35
N LEU A 72 7.16 4.35 5.29
CA LEU A 72 6.32 4.43 4.10
C LEU A 72 6.19 5.86 3.56
N ASP A 73 7.23 6.69 3.71
CA ASP A 73 7.27 8.10 3.29
C ASP A 73 7.39 8.26 1.76
N TYR A 74 6.64 7.47 1.02
CA TYR A 74 6.34 7.78 -0.36
C TYR A 74 5.04 8.58 -0.34
N SER A 75 5.08 9.82 -0.82
CA SER A 75 3.92 10.69 -1.06
C SER A 75 2.78 9.99 -1.83
N ALA A 76 3.09 8.87 -2.49
CA ALA A 76 2.18 7.94 -3.15
C ALA A 76 1.24 7.12 -2.27
N PHE A 77 1.55 6.94 -0.98
CA PHE A 77 0.62 6.24 -0.08
C PHE A 77 -0.27 7.23 0.69
N THR A 78 0.06 8.52 0.68
CA THR A 78 -0.66 9.56 1.42
C THR A 78 -2.07 9.79 0.87
N LEU A 79 -2.26 9.79 -0.46
CA LEU A 79 -3.60 9.92 -1.04
C LEU A 79 -4.41 8.63 -0.90
N MET A 80 -3.74 7.48 -1.00
CA MET A 80 -4.37 6.18 -0.81
C MET A 80 -5.04 6.04 0.55
N LYS A 81 -4.44 6.62 1.61
CA LYS A 81 -5.06 6.68 2.94
C LYS A 81 -6.47 7.30 2.94
N TRP A 82 -6.73 8.26 2.06
CA TRP A 82 -8.02 8.95 1.97
C TRP A 82 -9.01 8.24 1.05
N TYR A 83 -8.53 7.76 -0.10
CA TYR A 83 -9.40 7.19 -1.14
C TYR A 83 -9.62 5.67 -0.99
N ASP A 84 -8.61 4.91 -0.57
CA ASP A 84 -8.70 3.47 -0.31
C ASP A 84 -8.01 3.09 1.02
N PRO A 85 -8.61 3.47 2.17
CA PRO A 85 -8.01 3.22 3.48
C PRO A 85 -7.84 1.72 3.79
N GLU A 86 -8.66 0.85 3.19
CA GLU A 86 -8.56 -0.59 3.39
C GLU A 86 -7.26 -1.14 2.78
N SER A 87 -7.01 -0.86 1.50
CA SER A 87 -5.78 -1.30 0.84
C SER A 87 -4.54 -0.64 1.45
N TYR A 88 -4.63 0.64 1.79
CA TYR A 88 -3.57 1.35 2.51
C TYR A 88 -3.19 0.63 3.80
N ASN A 89 -4.16 0.30 4.66
CA ASN A 89 -3.90 -0.37 5.93
C ASN A 89 -3.32 -1.78 5.74
N LYS A 90 -3.76 -2.51 4.71
CA LYS A 90 -3.19 -3.83 4.38
C LYS A 90 -1.73 -3.73 3.97
N ILE A 91 -1.41 -2.87 3.01
CA ILE A 91 -0.02 -2.63 2.53
C ILE A 91 0.85 -2.17 3.69
N LYS A 92 0.32 -1.23 4.50
CA LYS A 92 0.98 -0.72 5.69
C LYS A 92 1.33 -1.85 6.66
N SER A 93 0.34 -2.67 7.02
CA SER A 93 0.50 -3.79 7.95
C SER A 93 1.55 -4.77 7.46
N GLU A 94 1.48 -5.20 6.20
CA GLU A 94 2.43 -6.15 5.60
C GLU A 94 3.86 -5.59 5.63
N PHE A 95 4.03 -4.34 5.22
CA PHE A 95 5.33 -3.68 5.22
C PHE A 95 5.97 -3.68 6.61
N TYR A 96 5.23 -3.27 7.65
CA TYR A 96 5.77 -3.26 9.02
C TYR A 96 5.99 -4.65 9.58
N GLN A 97 5.18 -5.65 9.22
CA GLN A 97 5.39 -7.02 9.66
C GLN A 97 6.73 -7.55 9.14
N VAL A 98 7.08 -7.28 7.88
CA VAL A 98 8.36 -7.65 7.28
C VAL A 98 9.54 -6.98 8.01
N ILE A 99 9.45 -5.67 8.27
CA ILE A 99 10.49 -4.94 9.01
C ILE A 99 10.63 -5.45 10.44
N LYS A 100 9.52 -5.69 11.15
CA LYS A 100 9.51 -6.23 12.52
C LYS A 100 10.11 -7.64 12.59
N GLY A 101 10.01 -8.39 11.50
CA GLY A 101 10.68 -9.69 11.31
C GLY A 101 12.21 -9.59 11.15
N GLY A 102 12.78 -8.39 11.12
CA GLY A 102 14.22 -8.14 10.95
C GLY A 102 14.70 -8.01 9.51
N GLN A 103 13.76 -7.97 8.55
CA GLN A 103 14.09 -7.82 7.13
C GLN A 103 14.32 -6.33 6.78
N SER A 104 15.05 -6.10 5.69
CA SER A 104 15.39 -4.77 5.19
C SER A 104 14.20 -4.02 4.57
N LYS A 105 14.34 -2.70 4.39
CA LYS A 105 13.34 -1.86 3.72
C LYS A 105 13.06 -2.32 2.28
N GLU A 106 14.09 -2.78 1.60
CA GLU A 106 14.01 -3.25 0.23
C GLU A 106 13.27 -4.59 0.15
N GLU A 107 13.45 -5.47 1.12
CA GLU A 107 12.69 -6.72 1.24
C GLU A 107 11.22 -6.45 1.59
N ALA A 108 10.94 -5.50 2.47
CA ALA A 108 9.57 -5.05 2.76
C ALA A 108 8.89 -4.45 1.51
N THR A 109 9.63 -3.68 0.71
CA THR A 109 9.13 -3.13 -0.56
C THR A 109 8.83 -4.25 -1.56
N ALA A 110 9.71 -5.25 -1.67
CA ALA A 110 9.50 -6.41 -2.53
C ALA A 110 8.29 -7.24 -2.10
N ALA A 111 8.05 -7.39 -0.79
CA ALA A 111 6.92 -8.13 -0.24
C ALA A 111 5.57 -7.50 -0.62
N VAL A 112 5.46 -6.17 -0.58
CA VAL A 112 4.21 -5.46 -0.91
C VAL A 112 3.97 -5.26 -2.41
N HIS A 113 4.93 -5.62 -3.28
CA HIS A 113 4.81 -5.46 -4.74
C HIS A 113 3.55 -6.12 -5.32
N ASN A 114 3.25 -7.35 -4.91
CA ASN A 114 2.03 -8.06 -5.34
C ASN A 114 0.74 -7.33 -4.94
N MET A 115 0.75 -6.68 -3.78
CA MET A 115 -0.39 -5.90 -3.29
C MET A 115 -0.58 -4.63 -4.14
N ILE A 116 0.51 -4.01 -4.59
CA ILE A 116 0.46 -2.88 -5.52
C ILE A 116 -0.15 -3.30 -6.86
N SER A 117 0.24 -4.44 -7.43
CA SER A 117 -0.37 -4.96 -8.66
C SER A 117 -1.87 -5.22 -8.51
N THR A 118 -2.30 -5.71 -7.35
CA THR A 118 -3.72 -5.91 -7.03
C THR A 118 -4.46 -4.57 -6.95
N LEU A 119 -3.82 -3.55 -6.37
CA LEU A 119 -4.38 -2.21 -6.26
C LEU A 119 -4.55 -1.57 -7.64
N VAL A 120 -3.56 -1.71 -8.53
CA VAL A 120 -3.67 -1.25 -9.91
C VAL A 120 -4.86 -1.94 -10.61
N GLN A 121 -4.98 -3.27 -10.50
CA GLN A 121 -6.12 -4.01 -11.09
C GLN A 121 -7.48 -3.54 -10.55
N LYS A 122 -7.54 -3.15 -9.27
CA LYS A 122 -8.77 -2.64 -8.64
C LYS A 122 -9.17 -1.26 -9.16
N HIS A 123 -8.21 -0.34 -9.34
CA HIS A 123 -8.49 1.07 -9.57
C HIS A 123 -8.31 1.53 -11.02
N LEU A 124 -7.35 0.97 -11.75
CA LEU A 124 -7.04 1.37 -13.13
C LEU A 124 -8.24 1.28 -14.07
N PRO A 125 -9.15 0.28 -14.00
CA PRO A 125 -10.34 0.24 -14.86
C PRO A 125 -11.22 1.49 -14.81
N HIS A 126 -11.25 2.15 -13.65
CA HIS A 126 -12.07 3.32 -13.36
C HIS A 126 -11.29 4.64 -13.34
N ALA A 127 -9.96 4.60 -13.52
CA ALA A 127 -9.12 5.78 -13.51
C ALA A 127 -9.40 6.71 -14.70
N SER A 128 -8.90 7.95 -14.65
CA SER A 128 -8.97 8.86 -15.80
C SER A 128 -8.10 8.37 -16.95
N ASP A 129 -8.38 8.87 -18.15
CA ASP A 129 -7.61 8.51 -19.34
C ASP A 129 -6.13 8.92 -19.20
N GLU A 130 -5.85 10.08 -18.61
CA GLU A 130 -4.49 10.56 -18.36
C GLU A 130 -3.74 9.69 -17.37
N ALA A 131 -4.41 9.22 -16.30
CA ALA A 131 -3.82 8.33 -15.32
C ALA A 131 -3.47 6.96 -15.94
N ALA A 132 -4.34 6.45 -16.83
CA ALA A 132 -4.10 5.19 -17.54
C ALA A 132 -2.90 5.29 -18.49
N ILE A 133 -2.78 6.38 -19.25
CA ILE A 133 -1.62 6.62 -20.14
C ILE A 133 -0.33 6.75 -19.33
N LYS A 134 -0.32 7.60 -18.29
CA LYS A 134 0.85 7.80 -17.43
C LYS A 134 1.33 6.49 -16.79
N TYR A 135 0.39 5.63 -16.39
CA TYR A 135 0.72 4.29 -15.89
C TYR A 135 1.43 3.44 -16.96
N ALA A 136 0.91 3.40 -18.19
CA ALA A 136 1.54 2.66 -19.28
C ALA A 136 2.93 3.20 -19.64
N GLU A 137 3.12 4.53 -19.66
CA GLU A 137 4.42 5.15 -19.90
C GLU A 137 5.46 4.71 -18.87
N VAL A 138 5.11 4.79 -17.59
CA VAL A 138 6.02 4.35 -16.52
C VAL A 138 6.24 2.85 -16.59
N LYS A 139 5.22 2.05 -16.92
CA LYS A 139 5.37 0.61 -17.06
C LYS A 139 6.38 0.25 -18.15
N VAL A 140 6.39 0.97 -19.26
CA VAL A 140 7.40 0.82 -20.31
C VAL A 140 8.80 1.19 -19.82
N GLN A 141 8.93 2.24 -18.99
CA GLN A 141 10.22 2.63 -18.40
C GLN A 141 10.75 1.55 -17.45
N GLU A 142 9.92 1.07 -16.52
CA GLU A 142 10.28 -0.03 -15.61
C GLU A 142 10.74 -1.27 -16.36
N LEU A 143 9.99 -1.67 -17.40
CA LEU A 143 10.34 -2.81 -18.25
C LEU A 143 11.65 -2.62 -18.99
N THR A 144 11.88 -1.41 -19.51
CA THR A 144 13.10 -1.08 -20.25
C THR A 144 14.32 -1.18 -19.34
N GLU A 145 14.25 -0.61 -18.13
CA GLU A 145 15.34 -0.69 -17.16
C GLU A 145 15.60 -2.13 -16.72
N LEU A 146 14.55 -2.93 -16.47
CA LEU A 146 14.69 -4.34 -16.11
C LEU A 146 15.34 -5.16 -17.22
N MET A 147 14.93 -4.98 -18.48
CA MET A 147 15.51 -5.68 -19.62
C MET A 147 16.97 -5.29 -19.88
N GLN A 148 17.35 -4.04 -19.62
CA GLN A 148 18.74 -3.59 -19.75
C GLN A 148 19.67 -4.18 -18.66
N ASN A 149 19.14 -4.48 -17.47
CA ASN A 149 19.90 -5.02 -16.35
C ASN A 149 19.97 -6.56 -16.32
N GLY A 150 19.21 -7.26 -17.17
CA GLY A 150 19.31 -8.72 -17.30
C GLY A 150 18.09 -9.36 -17.95
N GLU A 151 18.33 -10.42 -18.71
CA GLU A 151 17.35 -11.05 -19.62
C GLU A 151 16.09 -11.60 -18.91
N ASN A 152 16.13 -11.88 -17.61
CA ASN A 152 15.02 -12.53 -16.90
C ASN A 152 14.49 -11.74 -15.70
N LEU A 153 14.72 -10.42 -15.62
CA LEU A 153 14.25 -9.59 -14.49
C LEU A 153 12.82 -9.08 -14.69
N CYS A 154 12.40 -8.82 -15.93
CA CYS A 154 11.04 -8.35 -16.20
C CYS A 154 9.97 -9.40 -15.88
N TYR A 155 10.24 -10.67 -16.13
CA TYR A 155 9.25 -11.73 -15.95
C TYR A 155 8.80 -11.88 -14.49
N PRO A 156 9.70 -12.04 -13.49
CA PRO A 156 9.28 -12.04 -12.09
C PRO A 156 8.74 -10.69 -11.62
N PHE A 157 9.04 -9.57 -12.29
CA PHE A 157 8.44 -8.28 -11.98
C PHE A 157 6.95 -8.20 -12.38
N PHE A 158 6.62 -8.66 -13.59
CA PHE A 158 5.24 -8.68 -14.09
C PHE A 158 4.40 -9.80 -13.48
N PHE A 159 5.03 -10.94 -13.23
CA PHE A 159 4.36 -12.15 -12.83
C PHE A 159 4.81 -12.68 -11.45
N SER A 160 5.03 -11.75 -10.52
CA SER A 160 5.49 -12.00 -9.14
C SER A 160 4.56 -12.89 -8.29
N GLN A 161 3.32 -13.13 -8.73
CA GLN A 161 2.41 -14.09 -8.09
C GLN A 161 2.93 -15.55 -8.17
N MET A 162 3.94 -15.82 -9.00
CA MET A 162 4.57 -17.14 -9.16
C MET A 162 5.70 -17.46 -8.15
N GLY A 163 5.79 -16.70 -7.05
CA GLY A 163 6.67 -17.04 -5.92
C GLY A 163 8.13 -16.59 -6.04
N GLN A 164 8.52 -15.91 -7.12
CA GLN A 164 9.81 -15.21 -7.19
C GLN A 164 9.63 -13.74 -6.80
N THR A 165 10.11 -13.37 -5.62
CA THR A 165 10.16 -11.98 -5.18
C THR A 165 11.38 -11.29 -5.81
N LEU A 166 11.12 -10.38 -6.73
CA LEU A 166 12.16 -9.51 -7.29
C LEU A 166 12.32 -8.28 -6.39
N ASN A 167 13.53 -8.04 -5.89
CA ASN A 167 13.87 -6.74 -5.33
C ASN A 167 14.11 -5.74 -6.48
N SER A 168 13.03 -5.15 -6.98
CA SER A 168 13.05 -4.20 -8.10
C SER A 168 13.85 -2.93 -7.80
N THR A 169 14.04 -2.57 -6.53
CA THR A 169 14.78 -1.36 -6.13
C THR A 169 16.26 -1.38 -6.54
N LYS A 170 16.82 -2.56 -6.81
CA LYS A 170 18.19 -2.74 -7.30
C LYS A 170 18.36 -2.46 -8.79
N TYR A 171 17.28 -2.56 -9.56
CA TYR A 171 17.32 -2.57 -11.02
C TYR A 171 16.53 -1.41 -11.64
N ILE A 172 15.56 -0.87 -10.89
CA ILE A 172 14.76 0.27 -11.31
C ILE A 172 15.28 1.53 -10.62
N SER A 173 15.57 2.54 -11.43
CA SER A 173 16.09 3.85 -10.99
C SER A 173 15.15 4.50 -9.98
N HIS A 174 15.71 5.38 -9.14
CA HIS A 174 14.89 6.13 -8.17
C HIS A 174 13.79 6.95 -8.87
N THR A 175 14.16 7.63 -9.96
CA THR A 175 13.25 8.45 -10.75
C THR A 175 12.08 7.64 -11.31
N THR A 176 12.34 6.48 -11.90
CA THR A 176 11.29 5.61 -12.46
C THR A 176 10.39 5.05 -11.34
N ARG A 177 10.94 4.69 -10.19
CA ARG A 177 10.15 4.27 -9.02
C ARG A 177 9.24 5.38 -8.49
N GLU A 178 9.75 6.61 -8.37
CA GLU A 178 8.94 7.77 -7.97
C GLU A 178 7.82 8.06 -8.98
N ALA A 179 8.11 7.95 -10.28
CA ALA A 179 7.12 8.09 -11.32
C ALA A 179 6.02 7.00 -11.23
N GLY A 180 6.40 5.75 -10.92
CA GLY A 180 5.45 4.63 -10.77
C GLY A 180 4.53 4.83 -9.57
N LEU A 181 5.10 5.30 -8.47
CA LEU A 181 4.37 5.68 -7.27
C LEU A 181 3.42 6.86 -7.54
N ALA A 182 3.87 7.89 -8.26
CA ALA A 182 3.02 9.01 -8.65
C ALA A 182 1.87 8.57 -9.59
N ALA A 183 2.14 7.67 -10.54
CA ALA A 183 1.12 7.11 -11.42
C ALA A 183 0.07 6.29 -10.64
N LEU A 184 0.52 5.48 -9.68
CA LEU A 184 -0.39 4.74 -8.78
C LEU A 184 -1.30 5.69 -8.00
N ASN A 185 -0.73 6.79 -7.50
CA ASN A 185 -1.46 7.86 -6.82
C ASN A 185 -2.58 8.44 -7.69
N ASP A 186 -2.25 8.76 -8.94
CA ASP A 186 -3.20 9.30 -9.91
C ASP A 186 -4.28 8.28 -10.26
N ILE A 187 -3.93 7.00 -10.45
CA ILE A 187 -4.88 5.91 -10.66
C ILE A 187 -5.89 5.85 -9.51
N VAL A 188 -5.39 5.74 -8.27
CA VAL A 188 -6.26 5.61 -7.09
C VAL A 188 -7.13 6.84 -6.96
N ARG A 189 -6.56 8.05 -6.95
CA ARG A 189 -7.33 9.28 -6.81
C ARG A 189 -8.41 9.42 -7.88
N THR A 190 -8.04 9.31 -9.16
CA THR A 190 -8.96 9.55 -10.28
C THR A 190 -10.06 8.49 -10.36
N SER A 191 -9.79 7.26 -9.91
CA SER A 191 -10.83 6.21 -9.81
C SER A 191 -12.00 6.56 -8.87
N PHE A 192 -11.81 7.52 -7.95
CA PHE A 192 -12.89 8.02 -7.09
C PHE A 192 -13.42 9.38 -7.54
N VAL A 193 -12.54 10.33 -7.90
CA VAL A 193 -12.96 11.73 -8.17
C VAL A 193 -13.36 11.99 -9.62
N LEU A 194 -12.84 11.21 -10.56
CA LEU A 194 -13.08 11.32 -12.00
C LEU A 194 -13.39 9.92 -12.58
N SER A 195 -14.11 9.11 -11.79
CA SER A 195 -14.38 7.71 -12.09
C SER A 195 -14.97 7.56 -13.49
N GLN A 196 -14.39 6.66 -14.27
CA GLN A 196 -14.85 6.31 -15.61
C GLN A 196 -15.55 4.95 -15.59
N ASP A 197 -16.47 4.77 -16.53
CA ASP A 197 -17.00 3.44 -16.84
C ASP A 197 -15.92 2.57 -17.47
N ILE A 198 -15.96 1.28 -17.17
CA ILE A 198 -15.09 0.28 -17.80
C ILE A 198 -15.51 0.18 -19.27
N PRO A 199 -14.61 0.39 -20.24
CA PRO A 199 -14.94 0.29 -21.65
C PRO A 199 -15.50 -1.09 -22.01
N SER A 200 -16.43 -1.13 -22.96
CA SER A 200 -16.99 -2.39 -23.46
C SER A 200 -16.02 -3.13 -24.39
N VAL A 201 -16.23 -4.43 -24.60
CA VAL A 201 -15.44 -5.20 -25.58
C VAL A 201 -15.67 -4.69 -27.00
N GLU A 202 -16.88 -4.25 -27.31
CA GLU A 202 -17.25 -3.68 -28.60
C GLU A 202 -16.45 -2.41 -28.88
N GLU A 203 -16.33 -1.51 -27.91
CA GLU A 203 -15.53 -0.29 -28.04
C GLU A 203 -14.03 -0.58 -28.22
N VAL A 204 -13.50 -1.58 -27.51
CA VAL A 204 -12.06 -1.84 -27.47
C VAL A 204 -11.59 -2.72 -28.62
N SER A 205 -12.41 -3.67 -29.07
CA SER A 205 -12.05 -4.63 -30.12
C SER A 205 -11.58 -3.94 -31.42
N THR A 206 -12.32 -2.93 -31.88
CA THR A 206 -11.97 -2.17 -33.09
C THR A 206 -10.69 -1.35 -32.95
N ILE A 207 -10.36 -0.91 -31.73
CA ILE A 207 -9.13 -0.19 -31.42
C ILE A 207 -7.94 -1.16 -31.34
N LEU A 208 -8.16 -2.34 -30.76
CA LEU A 208 -7.12 -3.31 -30.45
C LEU A 208 -6.77 -4.20 -31.66
N GLU A 209 -7.71 -4.44 -32.58
CA GLU A 209 -7.49 -5.25 -33.79
C GLU A 209 -6.25 -4.83 -34.61
N PRO A 210 -6.05 -3.54 -34.97
CA PRO A 210 -4.84 -3.14 -35.70
C PRO A 210 -3.56 -3.34 -34.88
N VAL A 211 -3.63 -3.15 -33.56
CA VAL A 211 -2.49 -3.40 -32.66
C VAL A 211 -2.14 -4.89 -32.66
N ILE A 212 -3.12 -5.78 -32.48
CA ILE A 212 -2.91 -7.23 -32.54
C ILE A 212 -2.35 -7.63 -33.89
N TYR A 213 -2.84 -7.05 -35.00
CA TYR A 213 -2.33 -7.36 -36.33
C TYR A 213 -0.84 -6.98 -36.49
N ILE A 214 -0.43 -5.83 -35.98
CA ILE A 214 0.98 -5.39 -35.98
C ILE A 214 1.83 -6.36 -35.14
N GLU A 215 1.40 -6.69 -33.93
CA GLU A 215 2.14 -7.59 -33.04
C GLU A 215 2.18 -9.03 -33.61
N LEU A 216 1.11 -9.50 -34.25
CA LEU A 216 1.04 -10.81 -34.90
C LEU A 216 1.99 -10.90 -36.09
N ASN A 217 2.11 -9.84 -36.90
CA ASN A 217 3.09 -9.80 -37.99
C ASN A 217 4.55 -9.81 -37.47
N LYS A 218 4.78 -9.27 -36.28
CA LYS A 218 6.11 -9.20 -35.66
C LYS A 218 6.51 -10.50 -34.97
N TYR A 219 5.60 -11.10 -34.21
CA TYR A 219 5.88 -12.26 -33.35
C TYR A 219 5.31 -13.58 -33.86
N GLY A 220 4.39 -13.56 -34.81
CA GLY A 220 3.71 -14.75 -35.29
C GLY A 220 3.04 -15.52 -34.15
N GLN A 221 3.30 -16.83 -34.08
CA GLN A 221 2.72 -17.69 -33.04
C GLN A 221 3.22 -17.36 -31.63
N ASP A 222 4.38 -16.70 -31.49
CA ASP A 222 4.91 -16.30 -30.18
C ASP A 222 3.99 -15.30 -29.47
N LEU A 223 3.10 -14.60 -30.19
CA LEU A 223 2.10 -13.73 -29.57
C LEU A 223 1.15 -14.48 -28.62
N ALA A 224 0.96 -15.80 -28.80
CA ALA A 224 0.17 -16.61 -27.87
C ALA A 224 0.82 -16.72 -26.47
N LEU A 225 2.13 -16.47 -26.33
CA LEU A 225 2.86 -16.59 -25.07
C LEU A 225 2.35 -15.61 -23.99
N ILE A 226 1.74 -14.48 -24.37
CA ILE A 226 1.19 -13.54 -23.38
C ILE A 226 -0.21 -13.92 -22.89
N GLN A 227 -0.89 -14.86 -23.56
CA GLN A 227 -2.19 -15.38 -23.11
C GLN A 227 -2.03 -16.44 -22.02
N GLU A 228 -0.99 -17.27 -22.14
CA GLU A 228 -0.61 -18.29 -21.16
C GLU A 228 0.87 -18.14 -20.76
N PRO A 229 1.23 -17.03 -20.07
CA PRO A 229 2.63 -16.73 -19.78
C PRO A 229 3.27 -17.73 -18.80
N VAL A 230 2.48 -18.62 -18.18
CA VAL A 230 2.82 -19.39 -16.98
C VAL A 230 3.23 -20.85 -17.26
N MET A 231 3.58 -21.21 -18.50
CA MET A 231 4.04 -22.58 -18.80
C MET A 231 5.52 -22.79 -18.45
N ASN A 232 5.87 -23.98 -17.92
CA ASN A 232 7.23 -24.35 -17.50
C ASN A 232 8.31 -24.27 -18.62
N LYS A 233 7.89 -24.09 -19.87
CA LYS A 233 8.76 -23.94 -21.05
C LYS A 233 8.60 -22.58 -21.76
N THR A 234 7.92 -21.62 -21.13
CA THR A 234 7.70 -20.29 -21.72
C THR A 234 9.03 -19.55 -21.85
N ASP A 235 9.28 -19.00 -23.04
CA ASP A 235 10.38 -18.06 -23.26
C ASP A 235 10.06 -16.74 -22.54
N LYS A 236 10.64 -16.59 -21.35
CA LYS A 236 10.40 -15.46 -20.44
C LYS A 236 10.87 -14.13 -21.03
N ILE A 237 11.95 -14.16 -21.81
CA ILE A 237 12.48 -12.98 -22.51
C ILE A 237 11.45 -12.54 -23.55
N LYS A 238 10.96 -13.49 -24.35
CA LYS A 238 9.95 -13.23 -25.38
C LYS A 238 8.66 -12.66 -24.77
N VAL A 239 8.18 -13.23 -23.66
CA VAL A 239 7.01 -12.68 -22.95
C VAL A 239 7.23 -11.23 -22.56
N CYS A 240 8.40 -10.91 -21.99
CA CYS A 240 8.76 -9.54 -21.63
C CYS A 240 8.81 -8.59 -22.83
N GLU A 241 9.42 -9.02 -23.94
CA GLU A 241 9.47 -8.25 -25.18
C GLU A 241 8.07 -7.99 -25.74
N ILE A 242 7.22 -9.00 -25.79
CA ILE A 242 5.85 -8.88 -26.29
C ILE A 242 5.05 -7.95 -25.38
N THR A 243 5.09 -8.16 -24.05
CA THR A 243 4.35 -7.32 -23.08
C THR A 243 4.80 -5.86 -23.16
N MET A 244 6.11 -5.59 -23.19
CA MET A 244 6.63 -4.22 -23.33
C MET A 244 6.18 -3.57 -24.64
N ASN A 245 6.28 -4.31 -25.76
CA ASN A 245 5.91 -3.77 -27.06
C ASN A 245 4.40 -3.58 -27.19
N MET A 246 3.58 -4.42 -26.55
CA MET A 246 2.14 -4.19 -26.44
C MET A 246 1.85 -2.84 -25.79
N TYR A 247 2.44 -2.53 -24.62
CA TYR A 247 2.27 -1.21 -23.99
C TYR A 247 2.74 -0.07 -24.90
N LYS A 248 3.88 -0.23 -25.59
CA LYS A 248 4.37 0.79 -26.55
C LYS A 248 3.39 1.01 -27.69
N SER A 249 2.81 -0.05 -28.24
CA SER A 249 1.82 0.03 -29.32
C SER A 249 0.52 0.70 -28.85
N LEU A 250 0.08 0.45 -27.61
CA LEU A 250 -1.05 1.18 -27.01
C LEU A 250 -0.77 2.68 -26.83
N LEU A 251 0.47 3.04 -26.47
CA LEU A 251 0.90 4.44 -26.33
C LEU A 251 1.04 5.18 -27.67
N GLN A 252 1.08 4.46 -28.80
CA GLN A 252 1.08 5.07 -30.13
C GLN A 252 -0.32 5.40 -30.66
N LEU A 253 -1.38 4.88 -30.01
CA LEU A 253 -2.75 5.21 -30.33
C LEU A 253 -3.08 6.65 -29.89
N PRO A 254 -4.14 7.27 -30.44
CA PRO A 254 -4.71 8.46 -29.83
C PRO A 254 -4.96 8.23 -28.34
N SER A 255 -4.58 9.19 -27.48
CA SER A 255 -4.56 9.02 -26.02
C SER A 255 -5.85 8.41 -25.44
N ILE A 256 -7.01 8.82 -25.93
CA ILE A 256 -8.32 8.31 -25.50
C ILE A 256 -8.52 6.84 -25.90
N ASN A 257 -8.04 6.44 -27.07
CA ASN A 257 -8.13 5.07 -27.52
C ASN A 257 -7.18 4.17 -26.73
N GLY A 258 -5.92 4.59 -26.56
CA GLY A 258 -4.94 3.87 -25.76
C GLY A 258 -5.39 3.68 -24.31
N SER A 259 -5.91 4.74 -23.68
CA SER A 259 -6.42 4.66 -22.30
C SER A 259 -7.60 3.70 -22.17
N LYS A 260 -8.57 3.72 -23.09
CA LYS A 260 -9.70 2.77 -23.10
C LYS A 260 -9.21 1.33 -23.12
N VAL A 261 -8.25 1.01 -23.99
CA VAL A 261 -7.69 -0.35 -24.05
C VAL A 261 -6.97 -0.71 -22.75
N ILE A 262 -6.15 0.18 -22.20
CA ILE A 262 -5.42 -0.05 -20.94
C ILE A 262 -6.39 -0.33 -19.78
N ARG A 263 -7.44 0.49 -19.64
CA ARG A 263 -8.46 0.33 -18.59
C ARG A 263 -9.25 -0.96 -18.76
N TYR A 264 -9.61 -1.32 -19.99
CA TYR A 264 -10.26 -2.57 -20.31
C TYR A 264 -9.39 -3.78 -19.96
N LEU A 265 -8.13 -3.81 -20.39
CA LEU A 265 -7.21 -4.91 -20.10
C LEU A 265 -6.98 -5.08 -18.59
N ALA A 266 -6.92 -3.98 -17.84
CA ALA A 266 -6.81 -4.02 -16.38
C ALA A 266 -8.06 -4.57 -15.69
N ALA A 267 -9.23 -4.43 -16.31
CA ALA A 267 -10.51 -4.95 -15.81
C ALA A 267 -10.65 -6.45 -16.04
N GLN A 268 -9.94 -6.98 -17.05
CA GLN A 268 -9.95 -8.41 -17.31
C GLN A 268 -9.25 -9.12 -16.18
N LYS A 269 -10.00 -10.02 -15.52
CA LYS A 269 -9.44 -10.91 -14.51
C LYS A 269 -8.24 -11.62 -15.13
N SER A 270 -7.07 -11.45 -14.52
CA SER A 270 -5.98 -12.40 -14.73
C SER A 270 -6.58 -13.80 -14.58
N PRO A 271 -6.36 -14.73 -15.53
CA PRO A 271 -6.94 -16.06 -15.45
C PRO A 271 -6.69 -16.61 -14.05
N LYS A 272 -7.78 -16.99 -13.37
CA LYS A 272 -7.66 -17.68 -12.09
C LYS A 272 -6.87 -18.95 -12.36
N LEU A 273 -5.68 -19.03 -11.75
CA LEU A 273 -4.94 -20.27 -11.59
C LEU A 273 -5.80 -21.28 -10.82
#